data_AF-A4TX18-F1
#
_entry.id   AF-A4TX18-F1
#
_cell.length_a   1.000
_cell.length_b   1.000
_cell.length_c   1.000
_cell.angle_alpha   90.00
_cell.angle_beta   90.00
_cell.angle_gamma   90.00
#
_symmetry.space_group_name_H-M   'P 1'
#
loop_
_entity.id
_entity.type
_entity.pdbx_description
1 polymer ?
#
loop_
_entity_poly.entity_id
_entity_poly.type
_entity_poly.pdbx_seq_one_letter_code
_entity_poly.pdbx_strand_id
1 'polypeptide(L)'
;MSAPPAPPRLLLPHAPALTVSLRGAVLLDTDGEFHHLPLAAAGRRARDECPMLCHATAVAARLGLEPFACLDLLELFAFVRPARFCLPTIKGLAEALGLARPADAEDEAEMLIRAARTLLQEVGERTAADTAARASDTRSAAWAMARAGWGWGTSVLAALGVTGDAGRGSGLRVWERLPEWSEHAHEPPSGSIAVDPIEPRPRLDRLLGSDSEQPPALCRLRRPP
;
A
#
# COMPACT_ATOMS: atom_id res chain seq x y z
N MET A 1 10.60 33.20 9.91
CA MET A 1 11.46 32.71 8.80
C MET A 1 11.35 31.19 8.78
N SER A 2 10.72 30.60 7.77
CA SER A 2 10.77 29.13 7.59
C SER A 2 12.18 28.74 7.20
N ALA A 3 12.76 27.76 7.89
CA ALA A 3 14.04 27.18 7.49
C ALA A 3 13.95 26.62 6.05
N PRO A 4 15.01 26.74 5.24
CA PRO A 4 15.03 26.10 3.93
C PRO A 4 14.86 24.57 4.10
N PRO A 5 14.14 23.90 3.20
CA PRO A 5 14.01 22.45 3.25
C PRO A 5 15.41 21.82 3.19
N ALA A 6 15.70 20.89 4.10
CA ALA A 6 16.97 20.17 4.04
C ALA A 6 17.04 19.34 2.75
N PRO A 7 18.26 19.07 2.24
CA PRO A 7 18.41 18.19 1.10
C PRO A 7 17.77 16.83 1.40
N PRO A 8 17.12 16.20 0.40
CA PRO A 8 16.57 14.87 0.56
C PRO A 8 17.67 13.91 1.01
N ARG A 9 17.33 13.04 1.97
CA ARG A 9 18.26 12.04 2.52
C ARG A 9 17.63 10.67 2.42
N LEU A 10 18.41 9.71 1.95
CA LEU A 10 18.00 8.33 1.96
C LEU A 10 18.19 7.75 3.36
N LEU A 11 17.10 7.57 4.10
CA LEU A 11 17.08 6.92 5.41
C LEU A 11 16.43 5.54 5.28
N LEU A 12 17.25 4.49 5.30
CA LEU A 12 16.73 3.13 5.44
C LEU A 12 16.44 2.83 6.91
N PRO A 13 15.30 2.20 7.23
CA PRO A 13 15.04 1.70 8.58
C PRO A 13 16.12 0.72 9.03
N HIS A 14 16.55 0.84 10.28
CA HIS A 14 17.43 -0.13 10.92
C HIS A 14 16.59 -1.32 11.41
N ALA A 15 16.18 -2.17 10.48
CA ALA A 15 15.32 -3.32 10.71
C ALA A 15 15.86 -4.53 9.94
N PRO A 16 15.68 -5.76 10.47
CA PRO A 16 16.07 -6.96 9.75
C PRO A 16 15.13 -7.21 8.56
N ALA A 17 15.56 -8.00 7.58
CA ALA A 17 14.74 -8.45 6.46
C ALA A 17 14.32 -9.91 6.63
N LEU A 18 13.03 -10.20 6.51
CA LEU A 18 12.46 -11.53 6.76
C LEU A 18 11.79 -12.09 5.49
N THR A 19 12.22 -13.29 5.11
CA THR A 19 11.56 -14.11 4.07
C THR A 19 11.00 -15.37 4.71
N VAL A 20 9.83 -15.83 4.27
CA VAL A 20 9.17 -17.00 4.86
C VAL A 20 8.76 -18.00 3.79
N SER A 21 9.18 -19.26 3.95
CA SER A 21 8.98 -20.38 3.02
C SER A 21 8.17 -21.55 3.62
N LEU A 22 7.81 -22.55 2.78
CA LEU A 22 7.32 -23.90 3.13
C LEU A 22 7.94 -24.44 4.41
N ARG A 23 9.27 -24.29 4.46
CA ARG A 23 10.15 -25.14 5.25
C ARG A 23 10.81 -24.38 6.40
N GLY A 24 10.59 -23.07 6.49
CA GLY A 24 11.26 -22.19 7.45
C GLY A 24 11.35 -20.77 6.91
N ALA A 25 12.17 -19.96 7.56
CA ALA A 25 12.38 -18.55 7.20
C ALA A 25 13.87 -18.23 7.12
N VAL A 26 14.22 -17.19 6.36
CA VAL A 26 15.54 -16.57 6.40
C VAL A 26 15.37 -15.15 6.92
N LEU A 27 16.12 -14.82 7.96
CA LEU A 27 16.24 -13.47 8.51
C LEU A 27 17.64 -12.96 8.20
N LEU A 28 17.75 -11.86 7.46
CA LEU A 28 18.98 -11.09 7.37
C LEU A 28 18.92 -10.01 8.45
N ASP A 29 19.78 -10.12 9.46
CA ASP A 29 19.78 -9.16 10.56
C ASP A 29 20.43 -7.82 10.18
N THR A 30 20.47 -6.90 11.13
CA THR A 30 21.01 -5.55 10.92
C THR A 30 22.54 -5.49 10.89
N ASP A 31 23.20 -6.53 11.37
CA ASP A 31 24.66 -6.68 11.31
C ASP A 31 25.11 -7.36 9.99
N GLY A 32 24.14 -7.84 9.21
CA GLY A 32 24.37 -8.46 7.90
C GLY A 32 24.52 -9.98 7.96
N GLU A 33 24.13 -10.62 9.06
CA GLU A 33 24.17 -12.09 9.19
C GLU A 33 22.84 -12.73 8.79
N PHE A 34 22.94 -13.88 8.10
CA PHE A 34 21.79 -14.70 7.76
C PHE A 34 21.49 -15.72 8.85
N HIS A 35 20.21 -15.79 9.24
CA HIS A 35 19.68 -16.76 10.19
C HIS A 35 18.60 -17.61 9.52
N HIS A 36 18.84 -18.91 9.45
CA HIS A 36 17.85 -19.89 8.98
C HIS A 36 17.02 -20.38 10.17
N LEU A 37 15.72 -20.04 10.17
CA LEU A 37 14.88 -20.13 11.34
C LEU A 37 13.70 -21.10 11.19
N PRO A 38 13.39 -21.77 12.30
CA PRO A 38 12.06 -22.20 12.70
C PRO A 38 10.92 -21.34 12.17
N LEU A 39 9.80 -21.84 11.65
CA LEU A 39 8.62 -20.95 11.53
C LEU A 39 8.23 -20.34 12.90
N ALA A 40 8.28 -21.16 13.96
CA ALA A 40 8.02 -20.68 15.32
C ALA A 40 9.07 -19.68 15.84
N ALA A 41 10.34 -19.81 15.43
CA ALA A 41 11.40 -18.88 15.83
C ALA A 41 11.31 -17.57 15.05
N ALA A 42 11.07 -17.65 13.74
CA ALA A 42 10.80 -16.52 12.86
C ALA A 42 9.60 -15.71 13.35
N GLY A 43 8.52 -16.37 13.79
CA GLY A 43 7.35 -15.70 14.34
C GLY A 43 7.60 -14.97 15.68
N ARG A 44 8.63 -15.34 16.44
CA ARG A 44 9.08 -14.57 17.61
C ARG A 44 9.87 -13.34 17.16
N ARG A 45 10.92 -13.55 16.37
CA ARG A 45 11.75 -12.48 15.79
C ARG A 45 10.91 -11.41 15.07
N ALA A 46 9.92 -11.82 14.28
CA ALA A 46 9.03 -10.92 13.56
C ALA A 46 8.24 -9.96 14.48
N ARG A 47 7.79 -10.45 15.65
CA ARG A 47 7.06 -9.63 16.62
C ARG A 47 7.96 -8.70 17.41
N ASP A 48 9.20 -9.11 17.66
CA ASP A 48 10.14 -8.39 18.51
C ASP A 48 10.90 -7.29 17.73
N GLU A 49 11.08 -7.46 16.41
CA GLU A 49 12.01 -6.62 15.63
C GLU A 49 11.37 -5.84 14.47
N CYS A 50 10.09 -6.02 14.18
CA CYS A 50 9.39 -5.28 13.12
C CYS A 50 10.12 -5.34 11.75
N PRO A 51 10.31 -6.54 11.17
CA PRO A 51 11.15 -6.72 10.00
C PRO A 51 10.59 -6.06 8.74
N MET A 52 11.48 -5.78 7.79
CA MET A 52 11.14 -5.60 6.39
C MET A 52 10.70 -6.93 5.77
N LEU A 53 9.58 -6.92 5.08
CA LEU A 53 9.01 -8.11 4.43
C LEU A 53 8.20 -7.72 3.19
N CYS A 54 7.77 -8.70 2.41
CA CYS A 54 6.83 -8.52 1.32
C CYS A 54 5.53 -9.25 1.64
N HIS A 55 4.41 -8.53 1.63
CA HIS A 55 3.06 -9.06 1.86
C HIS A 55 2.82 -9.54 3.29
N ALA A 56 2.60 -8.59 4.21
CA ALA A 56 2.41 -8.81 5.64
C ALA A 56 1.34 -9.85 5.96
N THR A 57 0.18 -9.77 5.29
CA THR A 57 -0.93 -10.72 5.50
C THR A 57 -0.52 -12.16 5.19
N ALA A 58 0.19 -12.39 4.08
CA ALA A 58 0.64 -13.73 3.71
C ALA A 58 1.72 -14.24 4.67
N VAL A 59 2.63 -13.36 5.10
CA VAL A 59 3.65 -13.71 6.09
C VAL A 59 3.03 -14.05 7.45
N ALA A 60 2.08 -13.26 7.94
CA ALA A 60 1.39 -13.50 9.21
C ALA A 60 0.66 -14.85 9.19
N ALA A 61 -0.14 -15.11 8.14
CA ALA A 61 -0.85 -16.38 7.97
C ALA A 61 0.11 -17.58 8.00
N ARG A 62 1.26 -17.43 7.36
CA ARG A 62 2.29 -18.47 7.25
C ARG A 62 3.05 -18.74 8.54
N LEU A 63 3.22 -17.71 9.36
CA LEU A 63 3.81 -17.83 10.70
C LEU A 63 2.78 -18.24 11.76
N GLY A 64 1.49 -18.33 11.40
CA GLY A 64 0.40 -18.60 12.34
C GLY A 64 0.21 -17.46 13.35
N LEU A 65 0.38 -16.21 12.89
CA LEU A 65 0.28 -15.01 13.70
C LEU A 65 -0.91 -14.15 13.27
N GLU A 66 -1.46 -13.40 14.23
CA GLU A 66 -2.26 -12.21 13.94
C GLU A 66 -1.41 -11.12 13.25
N PRO A 67 -2.03 -10.11 12.61
CA PRO A 67 -1.30 -8.96 12.07
C PRO A 67 -0.35 -8.36 13.11
N PHE A 68 0.89 -8.08 12.69
CA PHE A 68 1.96 -7.58 13.54
C PHE A 68 2.66 -6.39 12.89
N ALA A 69 3.35 -5.58 13.70
CA ALA A 69 4.11 -4.44 13.20
C ALA A 69 5.24 -4.93 12.29
N CYS A 70 5.30 -4.39 11.07
CA CYS A 70 6.33 -4.70 10.10
C CYS A 70 6.49 -3.56 9.10
N LEU A 71 7.54 -3.64 8.28
CA LEU A 71 7.79 -2.74 7.17
C LEU A 71 7.44 -3.48 5.86
N ASP A 72 6.16 -3.45 5.46
CA ASP A 72 5.70 -4.14 4.25
C ASP A 72 6.10 -3.35 2.99
N LEU A 73 6.92 -3.98 2.14
CA LEU A 73 7.42 -3.40 0.91
C LEU A 73 6.29 -3.13 -0.11
N LEU A 74 5.16 -3.86 -0.04
CA LEU A 74 4.04 -3.60 -0.93
C LEU A 74 3.28 -2.32 -0.56
N GLU A 75 3.26 -1.94 0.71
CA GLU A 75 2.72 -0.63 1.13
C GLU A 75 3.61 0.52 0.62
N LEU A 76 4.93 0.36 0.75
CA LEU A 76 5.88 1.33 0.19
C LEU A 76 5.73 1.42 -1.33
N PHE A 77 5.67 0.27 -2.02
CA PHE A 77 5.47 0.22 -3.46
C PHE A 77 4.17 0.95 -3.87
N ALA A 78 3.07 0.69 -3.19
CA ALA A 78 1.78 1.32 -3.48
C ALA A 78 1.82 2.85 -3.32
N PHE A 79 2.58 3.35 -2.33
CA PHE A 79 2.79 4.79 -2.15
C PHE A 79 3.63 5.40 -3.28
N VAL A 80 4.75 4.76 -3.65
CA VAL A 80 5.70 5.31 -4.63
C VAL A 80 5.20 5.16 -6.08
N ARG A 81 4.46 4.10 -6.36
CA ARG A 81 3.94 3.74 -7.69
C ARG A 81 2.43 3.52 -7.63
N PRO A 82 1.64 4.58 -7.34
CA PRO A 82 0.19 4.45 -7.25
C PRO A 82 -0.39 3.94 -8.57
N ALA A 83 -1.41 3.08 -8.46
CA ALA A 83 -2.08 2.44 -9.59
C ALA A 83 -1.17 1.62 -10.52
N ARG A 84 -0.04 1.11 -10.03
CA ARG A 84 0.80 0.13 -10.75
C ARG A 84 0.61 -1.26 -10.16
N PHE A 85 0.51 -2.24 -11.04
CA PHE A 85 0.42 -3.64 -10.63
C PHE A 85 1.77 -4.16 -10.14
N CYS A 86 1.75 -4.98 -9.09
CA CYS A 86 2.88 -5.76 -8.60
C CYS A 86 2.36 -7.10 -8.10
N LEU A 87 2.98 -8.20 -8.55
CA LEU A 87 2.73 -9.50 -7.94
C LEU A 87 3.18 -9.45 -6.46
N PRO A 88 2.36 -9.89 -5.49
CA PRO A 88 2.64 -9.72 -4.07
C PRO A 88 3.61 -10.80 -3.55
N THR A 89 4.77 -10.88 -4.20
CA THR A 89 5.87 -11.80 -3.89
C THR A 89 7.19 -11.05 -4.03
N ILE A 90 8.26 -11.52 -3.39
CA ILE A 90 9.58 -10.87 -3.49
C ILE A 90 10.09 -10.87 -4.94
N LYS A 91 9.91 -11.99 -5.66
CA LYS A 91 10.24 -12.11 -7.08
C LYS A 91 9.40 -11.17 -7.96
N GLY A 92 8.11 -11.05 -7.66
CA GLY A 92 7.20 -10.13 -8.33
C GLY A 92 7.56 -8.65 -8.12
N LEU A 93 7.96 -8.31 -6.90
CA LEU A 93 8.46 -6.99 -6.56
C LEU A 93 9.78 -6.69 -7.28
N ALA A 94 10.71 -7.64 -7.32
CA ALA A 94 11.96 -7.52 -8.07
C ALA A 94 11.69 -7.22 -9.56
N GLU A 95 10.80 -7.99 -10.18
CA GLU A 95 10.38 -7.78 -11.57
C GLU A 95 9.76 -6.39 -11.77
N ALA A 96 8.82 -6.00 -10.91
CA ALA A 96 8.18 -4.70 -10.98
C ALA A 96 9.21 -3.55 -10.87
N LEU A 97 10.27 -3.73 -10.09
CA LEU A 97 11.35 -2.75 -9.91
C LEU A 97 12.47 -2.85 -10.96
N GLY A 98 12.43 -3.86 -11.85
CA GLY A 98 13.51 -4.10 -12.83
C GLY A 98 14.82 -4.57 -12.18
N LEU A 99 14.75 -5.18 -10.99
CA LEU A 99 15.89 -5.72 -10.26
C LEU A 99 16.15 -7.18 -10.64
N ALA A 100 17.39 -7.64 -10.44
CA ALA A 100 17.76 -9.02 -10.69
C ALA A 100 16.91 -9.99 -9.86
N ARG A 101 16.32 -11.00 -10.49
CA ARG A 101 15.47 -11.97 -9.79
C ARG A 101 16.30 -12.74 -8.75
N PRO A 102 15.85 -12.85 -7.48
CA PRO A 102 16.59 -13.59 -6.47
C PRO A 102 16.57 -15.09 -6.76
N ALA A 103 17.70 -15.76 -6.60
CA ALA A 103 17.86 -17.18 -6.89
C ALA A 103 17.36 -18.05 -5.72
N ASP A 104 17.62 -17.62 -4.49
CA ASP A 104 17.28 -18.34 -3.26
C ASP A 104 16.71 -17.41 -2.16
N ALA A 105 16.58 -17.94 -0.93
CA ALA A 105 15.95 -17.24 0.18
C ALA A 105 16.85 -16.16 0.82
N GLU A 106 18.18 -16.29 0.72
CA GLU A 106 19.13 -15.28 1.19
C GLU A 106 19.14 -14.10 0.21
N ASP A 107 19.19 -14.39 -1.10
CA ASP A 107 19.00 -13.39 -2.16
C ASP A 107 17.65 -12.66 -2.01
N GLU A 108 16.59 -13.37 -1.65
CA GLU A 108 15.28 -12.76 -1.38
C GLU A 108 15.33 -11.79 -0.19
N ALA A 109 16.08 -12.11 0.87
CA ALA A 109 16.21 -11.22 2.04
C ALA A 109 17.00 -9.95 1.69
N GLU A 110 18.11 -10.08 0.95
CA GLU A 110 18.85 -8.93 0.44
C GLU A 110 18.01 -8.08 -0.53
N MET A 111 17.21 -8.74 -1.38
CA MET A 111 16.32 -8.07 -2.32
C MET A 111 15.33 -7.13 -1.62
N LEU A 112 14.83 -7.47 -0.42
CA LEU A 112 13.93 -6.59 0.33
C LEU A 112 14.60 -5.25 0.68
N ILE A 113 15.87 -5.29 1.11
CA ILE A 113 16.66 -4.09 1.42
C ILE A 113 16.93 -3.27 0.15
N ARG A 114 17.30 -3.94 -0.94
CA ARG A 114 17.52 -3.30 -2.25
C ARG A 114 16.25 -2.64 -2.76
N ALA A 115 15.11 -3.32 -2.69
CA ALA A 115 13.81 -2.80 -3.09
C ALA A 115 13.39 -1.57 -2.28
N ALA A 116 13.57 -1.59 -0.95
CA ALA A 116 13.29 -0.44 -0.10
C ALA A 116 14.13 0.78 -0.52
N ARG A 117 15.43 0.56 -0.74
CA ARG A 117 16.35 1.60 -1.23
C ARG A 117 15.89 2.18 -2.56
N THR A 118 15.60 1.33 -3.54
CA THR A 118 15.16 1.74 -4.88
C THR A 118 13.87 2.57 -4.81
N LEU A 119 12.87 2.12 -4.04
CA LEU A 119 11.61 2.83 -3.89
C LEU A 119 11.78 4.20 -3.20
N LEU A 120 12.59 4.28 -2.16
CA LEU A 120 12.87 5.53 -1.45
C LEU A 120 13.67 6.53 -2.33
N GLN A 121 14.59 6.05 -3.14
CA GLN A 121 15.29 6.90 -4.11
C GLN A 121 14.31 7.42 -5.18
N GLU A 122 13.50 6.52 -5.74
CA GLU A 122 12.53 6.83 -6.78
C GLU A 122 11.52 7.90 -6.33
N VAL A 123 11.00 7.81 -5.10
CA VAL A 123 10.02 8.79 -4.62
C VAL A 123 10.65 10.18 -4.41
N GLY A 124 11.90 10.23 -3.94
CA GLY A 124 12.66 11.47 -3.79
C GLY A 124 12.92 12.14 -5.14
N GLU A 125 13.45 11.37 -6.10
CA GLU A 125 13.77 11.86 -7.45
C GLU A 125 12.53 12.32 -8.21
N ARG A 126 11.46 11.52 -8.21
CA ARG A 126 10.20 11.88 -8.86
C ARG A 126 9.59 13.14 -8.27
N THR A 127 9.59 13.25 -6.95
CA THR A 127 9.02 14.43 -6.28
C THR A 127 9.85 15.68 -6.54
N ALA A 128 11.17 15.56 -6.65
CA ALA A 128 12.04 16.68 -7.01
C ALA A 128 11.84 17.15 -8.46
N ALA A 129 11.48 16.24 -9.38
CA ALA A 129 11.20 16.54 -10.77
C ALA A 129 9.75 16.99 -11.06
N ASP A 130 8.85 16.89 -10.08
CA ASP A 130 7.44 17.25 -10.24
C ASP A 130 7.18 18.76 -10.03
N THR A 131 5.97 19.19 -10.39
CA THR A 131 5.45 20.51 -10.07
C THR A 131 5.40 20.75 -8.56
N ALA A 132 5.56 22.01 -8.14
CA ALA A 132 5.51 22.37 -6.72
C ALA A 132 4.20 21.95 -6.02
N ALA A 133 3.07 22.00 -6.73
CA ALA A 133 1.77 21.57 -6.23
C ALA A 133 1.76 20.06 -5.93
N ARG A 134 2.08 19.22 -6.92
CA ARG A 134 2.12 17.75 -6.74
C ARG A 134 3.15 17.32 -5.71
N ALA A 135 4.31 17.98 -5.68
CA ALA A 135 5.32 17.73 -4.67
C ALA A 135 4.85 18.09 -3.25
N SER A 136 3.98 19.10 -3.10
CA SER A 136 3.33 19.43 -1.83
C SER A 136 2.30 18.37 -1.43
N ASP A 137 1.52 17.86 -2.39
CA ASP A 137 0.51 16.82 -2.15
C ASP A 137 1.17 15.52 -1.69
N THR A 138 2.22 15.05 -2.38
CA THR A 138 2.98 13.84 -1.99
C THR A 138 3.54 13.96 -0.57
N ARG A 139 4.14 15.10 -0.21
CA ARG A 139 4.64 15.35 1.16
C ARG A 139 3.51 15.32 2.19
N SER A 140 2.35 15.87 1.85
CA SER A 140 1.21 15.95 2.76
C SER A 140 0.58 14.58 2.98
N ALA A 141 0.47 13.76 1.93
CA ALA A 141 0.05 12.37 2.03
C ALA A 141 1.02 11.56 2.91
N ALA A 142 2.33 11.66 2.67
CA ALA A 142 3.35 10.99 3.49
C ALA A 142 3.23 11.40 4.98
N TRP A 143 3.02 12.70 5.25
CA TRP A 143 2.88 13.19 6.63
C TRP A 143 1.60 12.71 7.32
N ALA A 144 0.49 12.63 6.58
CA ALA A 144 -0.76 12.08 7.09
C ALA A 144 -0.62 10.58 7.42
N MET A 145 -0.02 9.79 6.55
CA MET A 145 0.21 8.36 6.77
C MET A 145 1.19 8.11 7.92
N ALA A 146 2.27 8.89 8.02
CA ALA A 146 3.23 8.80 9.12
C ALA A 146 2.55 9.03 10.48
N ARG A 147 1.68 10.05 10.60
CA ARG A 147 0.89 10.29 11.82
C ARG A 147 -0.11 9.17 12.12
N ALA A 148 -0.60 8.48 11.10
CA ALA A 148 -1.48 7.33 11.25
C ALA A 148 -0.72 6.04 11.64
N GLY A 149 0.60 6.11 11.85
CA GLY A 149 1.42 4.98 12.28
C GLY A 149 2.00 4.15 11.14
N TRP A 150 2.01 4.66 9.91
CA TRP A 150 2.61 3.95 8.78
C TRP A 150 4.12 3.76 8.98
N GLY A 151 4.60 2.51 8.96
CA GLY A 151 5.98 2.16 9.30
C GLY A 151 7.04 2.82 8.42
N TRP A 152 6.73 3.12 7.16
CA TRP A 152 7.65 3.79 6.22
C TRP A 152 7.67 5.32 6.33
N GLY A 153 6.80 5.91 7.16
CA GLY A 153 6.58 7.35 7.22
C GLY A 153 7.86 8.16 7.40
N THR A 154 8.69 7.80 8.37
CA THR A 154 9.97 8.49 8.64
C THR A 154 10.93 8.43 7.46
N SER A 155 11.10 7.24 6.85
CA SER A 155 12.00 7.04 5.71
C SER A 155 11.53 7.79 4.46
N VAL A 156 10.22 7.78 4.18
CA VAL A 156 9.64 8.50 3.04
C VAL A 156 9.74 10.00 3.25
N LEU A 157 9.41 10.53 4.43
CA LEU A 157 9.54 11.95 4.73
C LEU A 157 10.99 12.44 4.60
N ALA A 158 11.96 11.64 5.05
CA ALA A 158 13.39 11.93 4.86
C ALA A 158 13.77 11.97 3.37
N ALA A 159 13.30 11.00 2.57
CA ALA A 159 13.53 10.96 1.13
C ALA A 159 12.90 12.15 0.39
N LEU A 160 11.80 12.70 0.91
CA LEU A 160 11.12 13.87 0.36
C LEU A 160 11.70 15.23 0.83
N GLY A 161 12.75 15.21 1.66
CA GLY A 161 13.36 16.42 2.23
C GLY A 161 12.47 17.16 3.24
N VAL A 162 11.46 16.47 3.81
CA VAL A 162 10.61 17.07 4.84
C VAL A 162 11.40 17.10 6.14
N THR A 163 11.62 18.31 6.64
CA THR A 163 12.20 18.54 7.96
C THR A 163 11.10 18.91 8.95
N GLY A 164 11.13 18.29 10.11
CA GLY A 164 10.12 18.48 11.14
C GLY A 164 9.98 17.21 11.94
N ASP A 165 9.85 17.37 13.25
CA ASP A 165 9.65 16.27 14.16
C ASP A 165 8.32 15.58 13.78
N ALA A 166 8.37 14.31 13.35
CA ALA A 166 7.17 13.51 13.14
C ALA A 166 6.35 13.38 14.45
N GLY A 167 6.97 13.74 15.59
CA GLY A 167 6.30 14.13 16.82
C GLY A 167 5.90 15.62 16.82
N ARG A 168 4.60 15.88 16.80
CA ARG A 168 3.93 17.17 17.14
C ARG A 168 3.93 18.27 16.05
N GLY A 169 2.82 18.33 15.31
CA GLY A 169 2.05 19.60 15.26
C GLY A 169 2.25 20.58 14.10
N SER A 170 2.55 20.17 12.85
CA SER A 170 2.62 21.12 11.71
C SER A 170 1.90 20.69 10.42
N GLY A 171 0.93 19.79 10.47
CA GLY A 171 0.16 19.37 9.27
C GLY A 171 -1.15 20.12 9.01
N LEU A 172 -1.43 21.20 9.74
CA LEU A 172 -2.66 21.99 9.52
C LEU A 172 -2.55 22.95 8.34
N ARG A 173 -1.35 23.26 7.83
CA ARG A 173 -1.14 24.26 6.77
C ARG A 173 -1.35 23.78 5.33
N VAL A 174 -1.72 22.52 5.12
CA VAL A 174 -2.18 22.05 3.79
C VAL A 174 -3.69 22.24 3.64
N TRP A 175 -4.45 22.05 4.74
CA TRP A 175 -5.88 22.32 4.79
C TRP A 175 -6.18 23.83 4.69
N GLU A 176 -5.27 24.69 5.15
CA GLU A 176 -5.36 26.16 4.98
C GLU A 176 -5.12 26.65 3.54
N ARG A 177 -4.70 25.78 2.61
CA ARG A 177 -4.39 26.16 1.22
C ARG A 177 -5.35 25.57 0.18
N LEU A 178 -6.40 24.90 0.62
CA LEU A 178 -7.53 24.62 -0.26
C LEU A 178 -8.25 25.95 -0.53
N PRO A 179 -8.52 26.33 -1.79
CA PRO A 179 -9.41 27.45 -2.05
C PRO A 179 -10.75 27.18 -1.35
N GLU A 180 -11.31 28.18 -0.68
CA GLU A 180 -12.64 28.07 -0.09
C GLU A 180 -13.61 27.56 -1.15
N TRP A 181 -14.17 26.38 -0.90
CA TRP A 181 -15.33 25.92 -1.64
C TRP A 181 -16.44 26.92 -1.39
N SER A 182 -16.74 27.74 -2.41
CA SER A 182 -17.93 28.57 -2.44
C SER A 182 -19.15 27.65 -2.54
N GLU A 183 -19.78 27.35 -1.41
CA GLU A 183 -21.12 26.77 -1.35
C GLU A 183 -22.12 27.79 -1.93
N HIS A 184 -22.29 27.75 -3.26
CA HIS A 184 -23.47 28.33 -3.87
C HIS A 184 -24.63 27.34 -3.72
N ALA A 185 -25.77 27.91 -3.34
CA ALA A 185 -26.98 27.29 -2.80
C ALA A 185 -27.50 26.02 -3.49
N HIS A 186 -28.21 25.23 -2.66
CA HIS A 186 -28.95 24.00 -2.93
C HIS A 186 -29.46 23.78 -4.37
N GLU A 187 -29.16 22.60 -4.91
CA GLU A 187 -29.86 22.01 -6.05
C GLU A 187 -31.36 21.83 -5.71
N PRO A 188 -32.30 22.16 -6.62
CA PRO A 188 -33.73 21.88 -6.42
C PRO A 188 -33.94 20.37 -6.19
N PRO A 189 -35.00 19.98 -5.45
CA PRO A 189 -35.25 18.57 -5.14
C PRO A 189 -35.38 17.75 -6.43
N SER A 190 -34.81 16.55 -6.41
CA SER A 190 -34.82 15.58 -7.49
C SER A 190 -36.23 15.35 -8.03
N GLY A 191 -36.46 15.70 -9.30
CA GLY A 191 -37.64 15.26 -10.03
C GLY A 191 -37.57 13.76 -10.27
N SER A 192 -38.51 12.99 -9.71
CA SER A 192 -38.68 11.58 -10.07
C SER A 192 -39.37 11.50 -11.44
N ILE A 193 -38.63 11.15 -12.49
CA ILE A 193 -39.26 10.66 -13.71
C ILE A 193 -39.67 9.21 -13.43
N ALA A 194 -40.97 8.93 -13.44
CA ALA A 194 -41.48 7.57 -13.37
C ALA A 194 -40.98 6.79 -14.60
N VAL A 195 -40.31 5.66 -14.37
CA VAL A 195 -39.99 4.72 -15.42
C VAL A 195 -41.26 3.92 -15.72
N ASP A 196 -41.78 4.06 -16.94
CA ASP A 196 -42.92 3.31 -17.46
C ASP A 196 -42.57 1.80 -17.50
N PRO A 197 -43.43 0.86 -17.05
CA PRO A 197 -43.05 -0.55 -16.86
C PRO A 197 -42.92 -1.39 -18.14
N ILE A 198 -42.79 -0.78 -19.31
CA ILE A 198 -42.75 -1.48 -20.60
C ILE A 198 -41.37 -1.32 -21.24
N GLU A 199 -40.67 -2.47 -21.24
CA GLU A 199 -39.53 -2.86 -22.08
C GLU A 199 -38.09 -2.47 -21.68
N PRO A 200 -37.43 -3.32 -20.88
CA PRO A 200 -35.99 -3.52 -20.99
C PRO A 200 -35.67 -4.97 -21.38
N ARG A 201 -36.31 -5.53 -22.44
CA ARG A 201 -36.08 -6.93 -22.85
C ARG A 201 -35.33 -7.21 -24.16
N PRO A 202 -35.16 -6.32 -25.17
CA PRO A 202 -34.51 -6.78 -26.40
C PRO A 202 -32.96 -6.76 -26.39
N ARG A 203 -32.30 -6.24 -25.34
CA ARG A 203 -30.82 -6.09 -25.34
C ARG A 203 -30.07 -7.24 -24.65
N LEU A 204 -30.75 -8.01 -23.80
CA LEU A 204 -30.13 -9.10 -23.06
C LEU A 204 -30.07 -10.42 -23.85
N ASP A 205 -31.05 -10.66 -24.74
CA ASP A 205 -31.06 -11.83 -25.64
C ASP A 205 -29.98 -11.78 -26.74
N ARG A 206 -29.34 -10.62 -26.93
CA ARG A 206 -28.21 -10.48 -27.86
C ARG A 206 -26.84 -10.81 -27.23
N LEU A 207 -26.77 -10.91 -25.90
CA LEU A 207 -25.52 -11.12 -25.15
C LEU A 207 -25.40 -12.53 -24.55
N LEU A 208 -26.51 -13.27 -24.44
CA LEU A 208 -26.55 -14.64 -23.96
C LEU A 208 -26.97 -15.52 -25.13
N GLY A 209 -25.98 -16.16 -25.77
CA GLY A 209 -26.25 -17.19 -26.77
C GLY A 209 -27.20 -18.26 -26.22
N SER A 210 -27.88 -18.97 -27.13
CA SER A 210 -29.03 -19.86 -26.90
C SER A 210 -28.80 -21.10 -26.00
N ASP A 211 -27.75 -21.11 -25.18
CA ASP A 211 -27.38 -22.19 -24.26
C ASP A 211 -27.16 -21.70 -22.81
N SER A 212 -27.88 -20.66 -22.38
CA SER A 212 -27.87 -20.26 -20.96
C SER A 212 -29.02 -20.93 -20.20
N GLU A 213 -28.69 -21.88 -19.32
CA GLU A 213 -29.64 -22.56 -18.43
C GLU A 213 -30.47 -21.56 -17.60
N GLN A 214 -31.79 -21.74 -17.61
CA GLN A 214 -32.70 -20.94 -16.79
C GLN A 214 -32.62 -21.37 -15.32
N PRO A 215 -32.31 -20.47 -14.37
CA PRO A 215 -32.35 -20.79 -12.96
C PRO A 215 -33.81 -20.97 -12.49
N PRO A 216 -34.09 -21.94 -11.60
CA PRO A 216 -35.45 -22.28 -11.20
C PRO A 216 -36.14 -21.16 -10.41
N ALA A 217 -37.42 -20.93 -10.73
CA ALA A 217 -38.26 -19.92 -10.09
C ALA A 217 -38.58 -20.31 -8.64
N LEU A 218 -38.16 -19.46 -7.69
CA LEU A 218 -38.54 -19.56 -6.28
C LEU A 218 -39.98 -19.08 -6.08
N CYS A 219 -40.90 -20.04 -5.90
CA CYS A 219 -42.28 -19.82 -5.47
C CYS A 219 -42.33 -19.13 -4.10
N ARG A 220 -42.86 -17.90 -4.06
CA ARG A 220 -43.29 -17.27 -2.80
C ARG A 220 -44.74 -17.66 -2.50
N LEU A 221 -44.90 -18.53 -1.51
CA LEU A 221 -46.16 -18.83 -0.84
C LEU A 221 -46.76 -17.55 -0.22
N ARG A 222 -48.01 -17.22 -0.57
CA ARG A 222 -48.89 -16.33 0.19
C ARG A 222 -50.16 -17.11 0.55
N ARG A 223 -50.41 -17.31 1.84
CA ARG A 223 -51.64 -17.91 2.40
C ARG A 223 -52.84 -16.96 2.21
N PRO A 224 -54.06 -17.48 1.95
CA PRO A 224 -55.31 -16.74 2.11
C PRO A 224 -55.87 -16.92 3.55
N PRO A 225 -56.88 -16.11 3.95
CA PRO A 225 -57.49 -16.17 5.29
C PRO A 225 -58.22 -17.48 5.57
#